data_AF-A0ABD2QLV8-F1
#
_entry.id   AF-A0ABD2QLV8-F1
#
_cell.length_a   1.000
_cell.length_b   1.000
_cell.length_c   1.000
_cell.angle_alpha   90.00
_cell.angle_beta   90.00
_cell.angle_gamma   90.00
#
_symmetry.space_group_name_H-M   'P 1'
#
loop_
_entity.id
_entity.type
_entity.pdbx_description
1 polymer ?
#
loop_
_entity_poly.entity_id
_entity_poly.type
_entity_poly.pdbx_seq_one_letter_code
_entity_poly.pdbx_strand_id
1 'polypeptide(L)'
;MLTNHINRILDTDVVYRRKHHCRLCGFIMCADCSLMIDENEITAALKQIQANSFEFTLRNEFENALYHSDRKFSTSDEPSDVLSQGSDTDASFKVTFSRKYGYLLRVCTYCKDLIVKKVRMSQKPPTDPPLVQLYQSLQKRIAQICEDMPLYLEMQQSISLGESKFSLDIAKQIRLDLFQNMQAVDKSNLEIDKLINEHTNLPSTSQTHPPQGQVSIKLMKTIYLRTKRFLQTNLPSLRVLPTDEEFKLLVEKRKKEDAKKWDEADKQTAHYARQALEKTRKIDIESMLDKFGSLLGDQRQERPSNSASTVSMGATWMPDSQSALIKDFSKFGIEDMRQDPELVILLQQIELVAGYLDQAREAGHSDDDIKPLRENLTELQKALSHRLTTIS
;
A
#
# COMPACT_ATOMS: atom_id res chain seq x y z
N MET A 1 14.82 74.02 27.49
CA MET A 1 13.92 73.99 28.67
C MET A 1 12.46 74.21 28.28
N LEU A 2 12.10 75.27 27.54
CA LEU A 2 10.70 75.50 27.09
C LEU A 2 10.12 74.39 26.20
N THR A 3 10.90 73.83 25.27
CA THR A 3 10.46 72.78 24.33
C THR A 3 10.03 71.49 25.06
N ASN A 4 10.75 71.09 26.10
CA ASN A 4 10.41 69.90 26.88
C ASN A 4 9.15 70.10 27.73
N HIS A 5 8.90 71.34 28.19
CA HIS A 5 7.71 71.66 28.98
C HIS A 5 6.46 71.74 28.09
N ILE A 6 6.58 72.34 26.90
CA ILE A 6 5.51 72.40 25.89
C ILE A 6 5.16 70.99 25.40
N ASN A 7 6.15 70.14 25.09
CA ASN A 7 5.89 68.76 24.69
C ASN A 7 5.19 67.96 25.80
N ARG A 8 5.57 68.17 27.07
CA ARG A 8 4.88 67.56 28.21
C ARG A 8 3.42 68.00 28.34
N ILE A 9 3.15 69.29 28.14
CA ILE A 9 1.78 69.85 28.19
C ILE A 9 0.93 69.28 27.05
N LEU A 10 1.49 69.21 25.83
CA LEU A 10 0.83 68.62 24.66
C LEU A 10 0.58 67.11 24.79
N ASP A 11 1.44 66.38 25.52
CA ASP A 11 1.25 64.95 25.80
C ASP A 11 0.26 64.68 26.95
N THR A 12 0.11 65.61 27.90
CA THR A 12 -0.86 65.49 29.01
C THR A 12 -2.29 65.87 28.64
N ASP A 13 -2.47 66.73 27.63
CA ASP A 13 -3.79 67.16 27.20
C ASP A 13 -4.38 66.18 26.17
N VAL A 14 -5.54 65.61 26.49
CA VAL A 14 -6.23 64.59 25.68
C VAL A 14 -6.55 65.11 24.27
N VAL A 15 -6.69 66.43 24.11
CA VAL A 15 -7.01 67.09 22.85
C VAL A 15 -5.79 67.19 21.91
N TYR A 16 -4.60 67.40 22.46
CA TYR A 16 -3.37 67.65 21.69
C TYR A 16 -2.46 66.43 21.54
N ARG A 17 -2.79 65.32 22.21
CA ARG A 17 -2.02 64.09 22.14
C ARG A 17 -2.03 63.52 20.72
N ARG A 18 -0.84 63.26 20.17
CA ARG A 18 -0.70 62.67 18.83
C ARG A 18 -1.34 61.29 18.78
N LYS A 19 -2.19 61.09 17.78
CA LYS A 19 -2.88 59.82 17.53
C LYS A 19 -2.07 58.96 16.56
N HIS A 20 -2.00 57.66 16.83
CA HIS A 20 -1.32 56.66 16.01
C HIS A 20 -2.25 55.51 15.70
N HIS A 21 -2.14 54.92 14.52
CA HIS A 21 -2.93 53.77 14.12
C HIS A 21 -2.10 52.49 14.26
N CYS A 22 -2.75 51.40 14.69
CA CYS A 22 -2.18 50.05 14.61
C CYS A 22 -2.06 49.67 13.13
N ARG A 23 -0.89 49.25 12.67
CA ARG A 23 -0.74 48.88 11.25
C ARG A 23 -1.43 47.57 10.88
N LEU A 24 -1.81 46.75 11.88
CA LEU A 24 -2.48 45.46 11.69
C LEU A 24 -4.01 45.55 11.76
N CYS A 25 -4.56 46.27 12.74
CA CYS A 25 -6.01 46.34 12.95
C CYS A 25 -6.60 47.76 12.79
N GLY A 26 -5.78 48.78 12.56
CA GLY A 26 -6.22 50.18 12.43
C GLY A 26 -6.58 50.89 13.73
N PHE A 27 -6.56 50.21 14.89
CA PHE A 27 -6.92 50.80 16.17
C PHE A 27 -6.10 52.06 16.50
N ILE A 28 -6.78 53.12 16.97
CA ILE A 28 -6.16 54.41 17.29
C ILE A 28 -5.65 54.39 18.74
N MET A 29 -4.38 54.72 18.93
CA MET A 29 -3.68 54.72 20.22
C MET A 29 -2.80 55.96 20.37
N CYS A 30 -2.44 56.29 21.62
CA CYS A 30 -1.44 57.31 21.89
C CYS A 30 -0.01 56.77 21.71
N ALA A 31 1.00 57.64 21.81
CA ALA A 31 2.41 57.27 21.72
C ALA A 31 2.80 56.17 22.74
N ASP A 32 2.38 56.32 24.00
CA ASP A 32 2.71 55.36 25.08
C ASP A 32 2.05 53.99 24.91
N CYS A 33 0.91 53.93 24.23
CA CYS A 33 0.23 52.66 23.92
C CYS A 33 0.69 52.05 22.59
N SER A 34 1.55 52.75 21.84
CA SER A 34 2.09 52.27 20.57
C SER A 34 3.34 51.45 20.80
N LEU A 35 3.31 50.21 20.30
CA LEU A 35 4.44 49.30 20.40
C LEU A 35 5.08 49.13 19.03
N MET A 36 6.41 49.02 19.02
CA MET A 36 7.19 48.72 17.83
C MET A 36 7.63 47.25 17.90
N ILE A 37 7.42 46.52 16.82
CA ILE A 37 7.89 45.15 16.61
C ILE A 37 9.04 45.22 15.61
N ASP A 38 10.16 44.56 15.90
CA ASP A 38 11.33 44.54 15.03
C ASP A 38 11.24 43.51 13.91
N GLU A 39 12.19 43.60 12.97
CA GLU A 39 12.24 42.73 11.80
C GLU A 39 12.33 41.25 12.18
N ASN A 40 13.06 40.90 13.24
CA ASN A 40 13.21 39.53 13.69
C ASN A 40 11.89 38.96 14.22
N GLU A 41 11.15 39.74 15.02
CA GLU A 41 9.82 39.37 15.53
C GLU A 41 8.81 39.25 14.38
N ILE A 42 8.87 40.11 13.37
CA ILE A 42 8.00 40.06 12.18
C ILE A 42 8.30 38.82 11.33
N THR A 43 9.58 38.59 10.99
CA THR A 43 10.00 37.44 10.20
C THR A 43 9.70 36.13 10.93
N ALA A 44 9.90 36.09 12.25
CA ALA A 44 9.52 34.95 13.08
C ALA A 44 8.01 34.69 13.01
N ALA A 45 7.16 35.72 13.01
CA ALA A 45 5.71 35.56 12.88
C ALA A 45 5.27 35.13 11.45
N LEU A 46 5.88 35.69 10.40
CA LEU A 46 5.54 35.41 9.01
C LEU A 46 5.90 33.99 8.57
N LYS A 47 7.07 33.49 8.99
CA LYS A 47 7.48 32.09 8.73
C LYS A 47 6.44 31.08 9.23
N GLN A 48 5.66 31.42 10.26
CA GLN A 48 4.62 30.54 10.82
C GLN A 48 3.30 30.57 10.07
N ILE A 49 2.99 31.67 9.39
CA ILE A 49 1.81 31.75 8.52
C ILE A 49 2.05 30.89 7.27
N GLN A 50 3.28 30.91 6.75
CA GLN A 50 3.68 30.11 5.58
C GLN A 50 3.80 28.60 5.89
N ALA A 51 4.11 28.19 7.12
CA ALA A 51 4.12 26.78 7.49
C ALA A 51 2.71 26.13 7.51
N ASN A 52 1.65 26.93 7.68
CA ASN A 52 0.26 26.47 7.75
C ASN A 52 -0.58 26.81 6.50
N SER A 53 -0.03 27.56 5.55
CA SER A 53 -0.68 27.96 4.31
C SER A 53 0.18 27.48 3.15
N PHE A 54 -0.43 26.70 2.25
CA PHE A 54 0.09 26.42 0.91
C PHE A 54 0.78 27.66 0.32
N GLU A 55 1.94 27.44 -0.30
CA GLU A 55 2.84 28.42 -0.93
C GLU A 55 2.10 29.68 -1.45
N PHE A 56 2.30 30.82 -0.80
CA PHE A 56 1.85 32.10 -1.35
C PHE A 56 2.93 33.17 -1.10
N THR A 57 3.71 33.42 -2.15
CA THR A 57 4.14 34.71 -2.75
C THR A 57 4.30 35.97 -1.89
N LEU A 58 4.43 35.89 -0.57
CA LEU A 58 4.66 37.06 0.31
C LEU A 58 6.14 37.41 0.47
N ARG A 59 7.03 36.50 0.06
CA ARG A 59 8.47 36.75 0.10
C ARG A 59 8.90 37.84 -0.89
N ASN A 60 8.27 37.87 -2.07
CA ASN A 60 8.66 38.79 -3.13
C ASN A 60 8.24 40.24 -2.88
N GLU A 61 7.11 40.52 -2.25
CA GLU A 61 6.68 41.92 -2.03
C GLU A 61 7.41 42.58 -0.87
N PHE A 62 7.72 41.83 0.20
CA PHE A 62 8.43 42.37 1.37
C PHE A 62 9.93 42.54 1.09
N GLU A 63 10.58 41.57 0.43
CA GLU A 63 11.99 41.72 0.00
C GLU A 63 12.14 42.85 -1.04
N ASN A 64 11.18 43.02 -1.95
CA ASN A 64 11.20 44.17 -2.88
C ASN A 64 11.00 45.52 -2.17
N ALA A 65 10.12 45.61 -1.16
CA ALA A 65 9.93 46.86 -0.40
C ALA A 65 11.18 47.26 0.41
N LEU A 66 11.96 46.28 0.87
CA LEU A 66 13.22 46.49 1.60
C LEU A 66 14.39 46.87 0.68
N TYR A 67 14.42 46.36 -0.56
CA TYR A 67 15.49 46.62 -1.53
C TYR A 67 15.38 47.98 -2.25
N HIS A 68 14.16 48.53 -2.36
CA HIS A 68 13.92 49.77 -3.12
C HIS A 68 14.15 51.07 -2.32
N SER A 69 14.38 50.99 -1.00
CA SER A 69 14.66 52.16 -0.14
C SER A 69 16.17 52.47 0.00
N ASP A 70 17.05 51.58 -0.46
CA ASP A 70 18.51 51.67 -0.28
C ASP A 70 19.23 52.64 -1.25
N ARG A 71 18.49 53.51 -1.94
CA ARG A 71 19.08 54.57 -2.78
C ARG A 71 18.77 55.95 -2.23
N LYS A 72 19.58 56.38 -1.25
CA LYS A 72 20.37 57.63 -1.26
C LYS A 72 20.94 57.90 0.15
N PHE A 73 22.19 57.47 0.35
CA PHE A 73 23.07 58.02 1.37
C PHE A 73 23.88 59.16 0.74
N SER A 74 23.74 60.38 1.28
CA SER A 74 24.80 61.40 1.17
C SER A 74 25.13 61.88 2.58
N THR A 75 26.36 61.53 2.95
CA THR A 75 27.25 62.03 4.00
C THR A 75 26.88 63.38 4.64
N SER A 76 26.60 63.37 5.94
CA SER A 76 27.14 64.33 6.91
C SER A 76 26.97 63.78 8.32
N ASP A 77 28.05 63.86 9.09
CA ASP A 77 28.17 63.48 10.50
C ASP A 77 27.26 64.34 11.39
N GLU A 78 26.45 63.69 12.23
CA GLU A 78 26.06 64.07 13.61
C GLU A 78 25.05 63.03 14.16
N PRO A 79 25.08 62.67 15.47
CA PRO A 79 24.20 61.67 16.05
C PRO A 79 22.88 62.33 16.48
N SER A 80 21.88 62.35 15.61
CA SER A 80 20.51 62.76 15.96
C SER A 80 19.57 61.57 16.00
N ASP A 81 19.09 61.28 17.20
CA ASP A 81 18.02 60.33 17.50
C ASP A 81 16.71 60.72 16.79
N VAL A 82 16.12 59.74 16.10
CA VAL A 82 14.71 59.67 15.68
C VAL A 82 14.19 60.86 14.84
N LEU A 83 14.36 60.77 13.52
CA LEU A 83 13.59 61.60 12.59
C LEU A 83 12.30 60.87 12.17
N SER A 84 11.17 61.34 12.71
CA SER A 84 9.85 61.13 12.12
C SER A 84 9.13 62.47 12.06
N GLN A 85 9.24 63.15 10.91
CA GLN A 85 8.30 64.20 10.52
C GLN A 85 7.66 63.80 9.20
N GLY A 86 6.33 63.81 9.20
CA GLY A 86 5.51 63.51 8.04
C GLY A 86 4.10 63.13 8.44
N SER A 87 3.31 64.13 8.83
CA SER A 87 1.85 64.07 8.68
C SER A 87 1.55 64.10 7.18
N ASP A 88 0.79 63.12 6.72
CA ASP A 88 -0.37 63.28 5.83
C ASP A 88 -0.61 62.05 4.92
N THR A 89 -1.80 61.48 5.15
CA THR A 89 -2.78 61.01 4.16
C THR A 89 -2.35 60.04 3.06
N ASP A 90 -1.57 59.01 3.37
CA ASP A 90 -1.54 57.86 2.47
C ASP A 90 -1.47 56.52 3.21
N ALA A 91 -2.38 55.61 2.87
CA ALA A 91 -2.59 54.31 3.51
C ALA A 91 -1.49 53.28 3.18
N SER A 92 -0.28 53.74 2.87
CA SER A 92 0.87 52.90 2.53
C SER A 92 1.59 52.38 3.76
N PHE A 93 2.14 51.18 3.68
CA PHE A 93 2.77 50.43 4.79
C PHE A 93 4.09 51.08 5.18
N LYS A 94 4.03 52.22 5.90
CA LYS A 94 5.20 52.94 6.38
C LYS A 94 5.82 52.18 7.55
N VAL A 95 6.94 51.52 7.29
CA VAL A 95 7.77 50.86 8.29
C VAL A 95 8.82 51.86 8.77
N THR A 96 9.06 51.93 10.08
CA THR A 96 10.02 52.89 10.66
C THR A 96 11.39 52.24 10.74
N PHE A 97 12.43 52.78 10.09
CA PHE A 97 13.76 52.18 10.15
C PHE A 97 14.52 52.61 11.41
N SER A 98 15.09 51.64 12.13
CA SER A 98 15.99 51.82 13.26
C SER A 98 17.36 51.23 12.92
N ARG A 99 18.43 52.01 13.11
CA ARG A 99 19.81 51.58 12.82
C ARG A 99 20.26 50.33 13.61
N LYS A 100 19.61 50.07 14.75
CA LYS A 100 19.93 48.94 15.66
C LYS A 100 18.99 47.74 15.47
N TYR A 101 17.74 47.98 15.05
CA TYR A 101 16.68 46.96 15.03
C TYR A 101 16.04 46.75 13.65
N GLY A 102 16.59 47.39 12.61
CA GLY A 102 16.06 47.34 11.25
C GLY A 102 14.68 47.96 11.15
N TYR A 103 13.81 47.34 10.37
CA TYR A 103 12.47 47.83 10.09
C TYR A 103 11.49 47.54 11.23
N LEU A 104 10.90 48.60 11.80
CA LEU A 104 9.98 48.56 12.94
C LEU A 104 8.52 48.75 12.50
N LEU A 105 7.66 47.80 12.87
CA LEU A 105 6.21 47.84 12.64
C LEU A 105 5.46 48.32 13.87
N ARG A 106 4.66 49.38 13.73
CA ARG A 106 3.81 49.89 14.81
C ARG A 106 2.53 49.06 14.97
N VAL A 107 2.29 48.57 16.19
CA VAL A 107 1.10 47.80 16.55
C VAL A 107 0.51 48.23 17.90
N CYS A 108 -0.76 47.89 18.15
CA CYS A 108 -1.33 47.98 19.48
C CYS A 108 -0.88 46.81 20.37
N THR A 109 -1.01 46.98 21.68
CA THR A 109 -0.78 45.95 22.71
C THR A 109 -1.46 44.62 22.36
N TYR A 110 -2.75 44.66 22.05
CA TYR A 110 -3.52 43.47 21.70
C TYR A 110 -2.95 42.72 20.49
N CYS A 111 -2.61 43.44 19.41
CA CYS A 111 -2.01 42.82 18.24
C CYS A 111 -0.61 42.26 18.53
N LYS A 112 0.20 42.93 19.37
CA LYS A 112 1.48 42.39 19.81
C LYS A 112 1.31 41.09 20.59
N ASP A 113 0.38 41.06 21.55
CA ASP A 113 0.10 39.87 22.34
C ASP A 113 -0.39 38.71 21.48
N LEU A 114 -1.23 38.98 20.47
CA LEU A 114 -1.67 37.96 19.51
C LEU A 114 -0.50 37.38 18.70
N ILE A 115 0.44 38.22 18.26
CA ILE A 115 1.63 37.77 17.53
C ILE A 115 2.51 36.92 18.43
N VAL A 116 2.83 37.41 19.63
CA VAL A 116 3.65 36.68 20.61
C VAL A 116 3.00 35.35 20.98
N LYS A 117 1.67 35.32 21.18
CA LYS A 117 0.94 34.08 21.45
C LYS A 117 1.03 33.10 20.28
N LYS A 118 0.86 33.56 19.03
CA LYS A 118 1.02 32.72 17.83
C LYS A 118 2.44 32.17 17.68
N VAL A 119 3.46 33.01 17.89
CA VAL A 119 4.87 32.59 17.84
C VAL A 119 5.17 31.56 18.94
N ARG A 120 4.70 31.77 20.18
CA ARG A 120 4.85 30.81 21.28
C ARG A 120 4.12 29.48 21.04
N MET A 121 2.94 29.51 20.42
CA MET A 121 2.21 28.29 20.06
C MET A 121 2.96 27.45 19.01
N SER A 122 3.79 28.08 18.19
CA SER A 122 4.60 27.44 17.15
C SER A 122 5.93 26.85 17.65
N GLN A 123 6.49 27.37 18.74
CA GLN A 123 7.68 26.76 19.37
C GLN A 123 7.37 25.40 20.01
N LYS A 124 6.09 25.08 20.22
CA LYS A 124 5.68 23.71 20.55
C LYS A 124 5.65 22.92 19.25
N PRO A 125 6.20 21.69 19.21
CA PRO A 125 6.06 20.85 18.02
C PRO A 125 4.57 20.75 17.66
N PRO A 126 4.20 20.76 16.37
CA PRO A 126 2.81 20.59 15.97
C PRO A 126 2.35 19.21 16.44
N THR A 127 1.77 19.15 17.62
CA THR A 127 1.11 17.95 18.12
C THR A 127 -0.23 17.89 17.40
N ASP A 128 -0.37 16.90 16.50
CA ASP A 128 -1.64 16.61 15.86
C ASP A 128 -2.76 16.60 16.91
N PRO A 129 -3.93 17.22 16.63
CA PRO A 129 -5.05 17.18 17.56
C PRO A 129 -5.37 15.73 17.96
N PRO A 130 -5.83 15.46 19.19
CA PRO A 130 -6.08 14.09 19.66
C PRO A 130 -6.95 13.27 18.70
N LEU A 131 -7.97 13.88 18.11
CA LEU A 131 -8.81 13.26 17.09
C LEU A 131 -8.04 12.80 15.84
N VAL A 132 -7.08 13.61 15.37
CA VAL A 132 -6.26 13.28 14.19
C VAL A 132 -5.35 12.10 14.50
N GLN A 133 -4.72 12.08 15.67
CA GLN A 133 -3.89 10.95 16.11
C GLN A 133 -4.70 9.65 16.21
N LEU A 134 -5.89 9.72 16.82
CA LEU A 134 -6.81 8.59 16.92
C LEU A 134 -7.25 8.11 15.54
N TYR A 135 -7.59 9.02 14.64
CA TYR A 135 -8.03 8.67 13.29
C TYR A 135 -6.92 8.03 12.45
N GLN A 136 -5.68 8.54 12.52
CA GLN A 136 -4.54 7.95 11.84
C GLN A 136 -4.23 6.54 12.38
N SER A 137 -4.23 6.36 13.70
CA SER A 137 -4.05 5.05 14.34
C SER A 137 -5.15 4.06 13.94
N LEU A 138 -6.40 4.53 13.94
CA LEU A 138 -7.57 3.77 13.50
C LEU A 138 -7.43 3.32 12.03
N GLN A 139 -7.07 4.23 11.13
CA GLN A 139 -6.90 3.92 9.71
C GLN A 139 -5.83 2.85 9.47
N LYS A 140 -4.67 2.95 10.14
CA LYS A 140 -3.60 1.95 10.04
C LYS A 140 -4.09 0.56 10.43
N ARG A 141 -4.84 0.45 11.53
CA ARG A 141 -5.38 -0.83 12.01
C ARG A 141 -6.46 -1.39 11.10
N ILE A 142 -7.35 -0.54 10.59
CA ILE A 142 -8.38 -0.96 9.62
C ILE A 142 -7.71 -1.47 8.34
N ALA A 143 -6.67 -0.80 7.85
CA ALA A 143 -5.92 -1.24 6.67
C ALA A 143 -5.30 -2.63 6.89
N GLN A 144 -4.61 -2.84 8.02
CA GLN A 144 -4.04 -4.14 8.38
C GLN A 144 -5.10 -5.25 8.43
N ILE A 145 -6.25 -4.99 9.06
CA ILE A 145 -7.35 -5.95 9.10
C ILE A 145 -7.85 -6.29 7.69
N CYS A 146 -8.00 -5.29 6.82
CA CYS A 146 -8.44 -5.51 5.44
C CYS A 146 -7.44 -6.34 4.61
N GLU A 147 -6.14 -6.28 4.93
CA GLU A 147 -5.09 -7.05 4.27
C GLU A 147 -5.04 -8.50 4.78
N ASP A 148 -5.12 -8.69 6.11
CA ASP A 148 -4.99 -10.02 6.73
C ASP A 148 -6.29 -10.85 6.62
N MET A 149 -7.46 -10.19 6.52
CA MET A 149 -8.76 -10.86 6.55
C MET A 149 -8.97 -11.85 5.38
N PRO A 150 -8.71 -11.51 4.11
CA PRO A 150 -8.88 -12.45 3.00
C PRO A 150 -8.00 -13.69 3.14
N LEU A 151 -6.74 -13.49 3.58
CA LEU A 151 -5.79 -14.58 3.83
C LEU A 151 -6.32 -15.53 4.91
N TYR A 152 -6.81 -14.96 6.02
CA TYR A 152 -7.42 -15.75 7.09
C TYR A 152 -8.63 -16.56 6.62
N LEU A 153 -9.51 -15.97 5.80
CA LEU A 153 -10.69 -16.67 5.29
C LEU A 153 -10.33 -17.85 4.38
N GLU A 154 -9.34 -17.70 3.50
CA GLU A 154 -8.84 -18.81 2.67
C GLU A 154 -8.26 -19.93 3.55
N MET A 155 -7.40 -19.56 4.51
CA MET A 155 -6.80 -20.52 5.44
C MET A 155 -7.86 -21.26 6.26
N GLN A 156 -8.84 -20.53 6.81
CA GLN A 156 -9.93 -21.09 7.61
C GLN A 156 -10.75 -22.08 6.79
N GLN A 157 -11.07 -21.75 5.53
CA GLN A 157 -11.80 -22.64 4.64
C GLN A 157 -11.00 -23.91 4.33
N SER A 158 -9.75 -23.76 3.92
CA SER A 158 -8.85 -24.88 3.58
C SER A 158 -8.66 -25.84 4.77
N ILE A 159 -8.41 -25.29 5.97
CA ILE A 159 -8.29 -26.06 7.22
C ILE A 159 -9.60 -26.77 7.58
N SER A 160 -10.75 -26.10 7.41
CA SER A 160 -12.06 -26.73 7.68
C SER A 160 -12.39 -27.89 6.75
N LEU A 161 -11.79 -27.89 5.55
CA LEU A 161 -11.88 -28.98 4.58
C LEU A 161 -10.81 -30.06 4.80
N GLY A 162 -9.97 -29.95 5.83
CA GLY A 162 -8.90 -30.90 6.14
C GLY A 162 -7.72 -30.83 5.16
N GLU A 163 -7.53 -29.70 4.48
CA GLU A 163 -6.39 -29.49 3.59
C GLU A 163 -5.14 -29.15 4.40
N SER A 164 -4.01 -29.76 4.03
CA SER A 164 -2.71 -29.48 4.63
C SER A 164 -1.95 -28.36 3.92
N LYS A 165 -2.64 -27.51 3.14
CA LYS A 165 -2.02 -26.38 2.42
C LYS A 165 -1.49 -25.32 3.38
N PHE A 166 -2.15 -25.16 4.53
CA PHE A 166 -1.81 -24.16 5.54
C PHE A 166 -1.57 -24.82 6.90
N SER A 167 -0.62 -24.27 7.65
CA SER A 167 -0.39 -24.69 9.04
C SER A 167 -1.48 -24.13 9.96
N LEU A 168 -2.02 -25.00 10.83
CA LEU A 168 -3.03 -24.63 11.82
C LEU A 168 -2.49 -23.58 12.81
N ASP A 169 -1.21 -23.63 13.15
CA ASP A 169 -0.59 -22.68 14.07
C ASP A 169 -0.53 -21.27 13.47
N ILE A 170 -0.22 -21.17 12.17
CA ILE A 170 -0.22 -19.88 11.45
C ILE A 170 -1.64 -19.32 11.38
N ALA A 171 -2.65 -20.17 11.11
CA ALA A 171 -4.04 -19.74 11.08
C ALA A 171 -4.52 -19.23 12.45
N LYS A 172 -4.13 -19.90 13.54
CA LYS A 172 -4.41 -19.44 14.91
C LYS A 172 -3.75 -18.09 15.20
N GLN A 173 -2.50 -17.91 14.77
CA GLN A 173 -1.76 -16.66 14.96
C GLN A 173 -2.43 -15.50 14.24
N ILE A 174 -2.72 -15.65 12.94
CA ILE A 174 -3.41 -14.60 12.15
C ILE A 174 -4.78 -14.28 12.75
N ARG A 175 -5.53 -15.28 13.22
CA ARG A 175 -6.82 -15.06 13.88
C ARG A 175 -6.66 -14.20 15.14
N LEU A 176 -5.64 -14.48 15.95
CA LEU A 176 -5.35 -13.76 17.18
C LEU A 176 -4.93 -12.31 16.87
N ASP A 177 -4.08 -12.12 15.87
CA ASP A 177 -3.64 -10.79 15.43
C ASP A 177 -4.81 -9.96 14.87
N LEU A 178 -5.67 -10.57 14.05
CA LEU A 178 -6.91 -9.95 13.58
C LEU A 178 -7.82 -9.53 14.74
N PHE A 179 -8.01 -10.41 15.73
CA PHE A 179 -8.82 -10.12 16.91
C PHE A 179 -8.25 -8.96 17.74
N GLN A 180 -6.93 -8.95 17.98
CA GLN A 180 -6.26 -7.88 18.71
C GLN A 180 -6.35 -6.53 17.97
N ASN A 181 -6.17 -6.54 16.65
CA ASN A 181 -6.34 -5.35 15.83
C ASN A 181 -7.78 -4.82 15.88
N MET A 182 -8.77 -5.72 15.80
CA MET A 182 -10.19 -5.39 15.94
C MET A 182 -10.51 -4.77 17.32
N GLN A 183 -9.93 -5.31 18.39
CA GLN A 183 -10.09 -4.78 19.76
C GLN A 183 -9.43 -3.39 19.90
N ALA A 184 -8.26 -3.18 19.29
CA ALA A 184 -7.60 -1.88 19.31
C ALA A 184 -8.36 -0.82 18.49
N VAL A 185 -9.01 -1.22 17.40
CA VAL A 185 -9.96 -0.38 16.65
C VAL A 185 -11.14 0.01 17.54
N ASP A 186 -11.74 -0.94 18.26
CA ASP A 186 -12.85 -0.65 19.18
C ASP A 186 -12.43 0.30 20.31
N LYS A 187 -11.26 0.08 20.92
CA LYS A 187 -10.70 0.99 21.94
C LYS A 187 -10.56 2.42 21.41
N SER A 188 -10.02 2.59 20.20
CA SER A 188 -9.88 3.91 19.57
C SER A 188 -11.25 4.54 19.30
N ASN A 189 -12.24 3.72 18.93
CA ASN A 189 -13.61 4.17 18.67
C ASN A 189 -14.33 4.63 19.95
N LEU A 190 -14.09 3.96 21.08
CA LEU A 190 -14.59 4.37 22.40
C LEU A 190 -13.97 5.69 22.86
N GLU A 191 -12.70 5.94 22.51
CA GLU A 191 -12.05 7.22 22.80
C GLU A 191 -12.66 8.37 22.00
N ILE A 192 -12.99 8.14 20.72
CA ILE A 192 -13.75 9.09 19.90
C ILE A 192 -15.14 9.36 20.50
N ASP A 193 -15.83 8.34 21.01
CA ASP A 193 -17.14 8.52 21.65
C ASP A 193 -17.07 9.39 22.91
N LYS A 194 -16.01 9.23 23.72
CA LYS A 194 -15.75 10.11 24.87
C LYS A 194 -15.58 11.57 24.43
N LEU A 195 -14.77 11.83 23.40
CA LEU A 195 -14.60 13.18 22.85
C LEU A 195 -15.93 13.77 22.34
N ILE A 196 -16.78 12.98 21.69
CA ILE A 196 -18.12 13.41 21.26
C ILE A 196 -18.95 13.84 22.48
N ASN A 197 -18.97 13.05 23.55
CA ASN A 197 -19.75 13.34 24.75
C ASN A 197 -19.22 14.57 25.50
N GLU A 198 -17.91 14.75 25.59
CA GLU A 198 -17.29 15.96 26.15
C GLU A 198 -17.72 17.21 25.36
N HIS A 199 -17.69 17.17 24.03
CA HIS A 199 -18.09 18.29 23.19
C HIS A 199 -19.60 18.56 23.17
N THR A 200 -20.43 17.55 23.47
CA THR A 200 -21.89 17.68 23.49
C THR A 200 -22.42 18.23 24.82
N ASN A 201 -21.70 18.03 25.93
CA ASN A 201 -22.11 18.41 27.28
C ASN A 201 -21.60 19.80 27.75
N LEU A 202 -20.96 20.60 26.88
CA LEU A 202 -20.57 21.96 27.25
C LEU A 202 -21.82 22.85 27.45
N PRO A 203 -22.00 23.50 28.62
CA PRO A 203 -23.09 24.45 28.81
C PRO A 203 -22.92 25.65 27.89
N SER A 204 -23.92 25.88 27.03
CA SER A 204 -24.04 27.02 26.13
C SER A 204 -24.01 28.34 26.89
N THR A 205 -22.81 28.83 27.23
CA THR A 205 -22.67 30.14 27.85
C THR A 205 -22.10 31.11 26.83
N SER A 206 -22.90 32.14 26.54
CA SER A 206 -22.64 33.33 25.74
C SER A 206 -22.37 33.14 24.23
N GLN A 207 -23.37 33.57 23.47
CA GLN A 207 -23.36 33.87 22.03
C GLN A 207 -22.26 34.88 21.69
N THR A 208 -21.56 34.67 20.56
CA THR A 208 -20.99 35.69 19.64
C THR A 208 -20.03 35.12 18.58
N HIS A 209 -19.80 33.80 18.52
CA HIS A 209 -19.01 33.18 17.44
C HIS A 209 -19.81 32.07 16.73
N PRO A 210 -19.62 31.88 15.40
CA PRO A 210 -20.30 30.82 14.65
C PRO A 210 -19.98 29.44 15.25
N PRO A 211 -20.83 28.42 15.04
CA PRO A 211 -20.77 27.14 15.76
C PRO A 211 -19.62 26.26 15.25
N GLN A 212 -18.37 26.66 15.54
CA GLN A 212 -17.15 25.94 15.16
C GLN A 212 -17.06 24.52 15.77
N GLY A 213 -17.93 24.16 16.72
CA GLY A 213 -18.02 22.81 17.28
C GLY A 213 -18.93 21.82 16.53
N GLN A 214 -19.98 22.27 15.84
CA GLN A 214 -21.00 21.34 15.29
C GLN A 214 -20.49 20.51 14.10
N VAL A 215 -19.68 21.12 13.23
CA VAL A 215 -19.07 20.41 12.08
C VAL A 215 -18.11 19.34 12.58
N SER A 216 -17.29 19.66 13.58
CA SER A 216 -16.36 18.70 14.20
C SER A 216 -17.10 17.55 14.89
N ILE A 217 -18.17 17.83 15.65
CA ILE A 217 -19.01 16.78 16.26
C ILE A 217 -19.64 15.87 15.21
N LYS A 218 -20.16 16.43 14.10
CA LYS A 218 -20.71 15.62 13.00
C LYS A 218 -19.65 14.70 12.40
N LEU A 219 -18.46 15.22 12.14
CA LEU A 219 -17.33 14.43 11.63
C LEU A 219 -16.98 13.28 12.57
N MET A 220 -16.81 13.57 13.88
CA MET A 220 -16.51 12.54 14.88
C MET A 220 -17.59 11.46 14.93
N LYS A 221 -18.87 11.83 14.90
CA LYS A 221 -19.99 10.87 14.84
C LYS A 221 -19.96 10.01 13.58
N THR A 222 -19.65 10.60 12.43
CA THR A 222 -19.51 9.85 11.17
C THR A 222 -18.37 8.84 11.24
N ILE A 223 -17.22 9.24 11.77
CA ILE A 223 -16.07 8.34 11.99
C ILE A 223 -16.50 7.21 12.94
N TYR A 224 -17.10 7.55 14.08
CA TYR A 224 -17.56 6.58 15.07
C TYR A 224 -18.50 5.52 14.49
N LEU A 225 -19.53 5.97 13.76
CA LEU A 225 -20.53 5.10 13.16
C LEU A 225 -19.93 4.20 12.07
N ARG A 226 -19.01 4.74 11.25
CA ARG A 226 -18.34 3.95 10.21
C ARG A 226 -17.49 2.85 10.82
N THR A 227 -16.72 3.16 11.86
CA THR A 227 -15.89 2.19 12.58
C THR A 227 -16.74 1.13 13.27
N LYS A 228 -17.83 1.55 13.95
CA LYS A 228 -18.75 0.61 14.59
C LYS A 228 -19.34 -0.39 13.61
N ARG A 229 -19.78 0.09 12.44
CA ARG A 229 -20.26 -0.79 11.36
C ARG A 229 -19.17 -1.72 10.84
N PHE A 230 -17.96 -1.22 10.65
CA PHE A 230 -16.83 -2.03 10.22
C PHE A 230 -16.58 -3.20 11.19
N LEU A 231 -16.57 -2.94 12.49
CA LEU A 231 -16.43 -3.97 13.53
C LEU A 231 -17.59 -4.99 13.47
N GLN A 232 -18.83 -4.52 13.38
CA GLN A 232 -20.01 -5.37 13.31
C GLN A 232 -20.01 -6.31 12.10
N THR A 233 -19.47 -5.86 10.96
CA THR A 233 -19.40 -6.67 9.74
C THR A 233 -18.25 -7.69 9.79
N ASN A 234 -17.10 -7.34 10.35
CA ASN A 234 -15.89 -8.17 10.26
C ASN A 234 -15.69 -9.11 11.45
N LEU A 235 -16.20 -8.78 12.62
CA LEU A 235 -16.03 -9.57 13.84
C LEU A 235 -16.73 -10.95 13.76
N PRO A 236 -17.93 -11.10 13.18
CA PRO A 236 -18.57 -12.41 12.98
C PRO A 236 -17.81 -13.33 12.01
N SER A 237 -17.00 -12.77 11.11
CA SER A 237 -16.20 -13.52 10.14
C SER A 237 -15.04 -14.30 10.76
N LEU A 238 -14.67 -13.98 12.01
CA LEU A 238 -13.66 -14.71 12.79
C LEU A 238 -14.24 -16.02 13.37
N ARG A 239 -14.70 -16.92 12.49
CA ARG A 239 -15.20 -18.26 12.87
C ARG A 239 -14.15 -19.05 13.65
N VAL A 240 -14.62 -20.00 14.47
CA VAL A 240 -13.74 -20.84 15.27
C VAL A 240 -12.98 -21.82 14.39
N LEU A 241 -11.65 -21.84 14.53
CA LEU A 241 -10.80 -22.86 13.91
C LEU A 241 -11.01 -24.21 14.62
N PRO A 242 -10.96 -25.34 13.89
CA PRO A 242 -10.98 -26.66 14.51
C PRO A 242 -9.86 -26.81 15.55
N THR A 243 -10.11 -27.61 16.58
CA THR A 243 -9.07 -27.99 17.55
C THR A 243 -7.99 -28.84 16.88
N ASP A 244 -6.82 -28.96 17.52
CA ASP A 244 -5.71 -29.74 16.97
C ASP A 244 -6.07 -31.21 16.72
N GLU A 245 -6.92 -31.77 17.59
CA GLU A 245 -7.44 -33.13 17.47
C GLU A 245 -8.42 -33.25 16.30
N GLU A 246 -9.38 -32.33 16.20
CA GLU A 246 -10.35 -32.30 15.10
C GLU A 246 -9.66 -32.09 13.74
N PHE A 247 -8.64 -31.23 13.69
CA PHE A 247 -7.89 -30.99 12.46
C PHE A 247 -7.13 -32.25 12.02
N LYS A 248 -6.48 -32.96 12.96
CA LYS A 248 -5.83 -34.25 12.66
C LYS A 248 -6.82 -35.27 12.10
N LEU A 249 -8.01 -35.37 12.69
CA LEU A 249 -9.07 -36.25 12.22
C LEU A 249 -9.57 -35.87 10.81
N LEU A 250 -9.74 -34.59 10.52
CA LEU A 250 -10.14 -34.10 9.20
C LEU A 250 -9.09 -34.41 8.13
N VAL A 251 -7.81 -34.16 8.44
CA VAL A 251 -6.68 -34.50 7.55
C VAL A 251 -6.59 -36.00 7.31
N GLU A 252 -6.75 -36.82 8.36
CA GLU A 252 -6.71 -38.29 8.23
C GLU A 252 -7.90 -38.82 7.42
N LYS A 253 -9.11 -38.29 7.66
CA LYS A 253 -10.31 -38.64 6.90
C LYS A 253 -10.12 -38.35 5.41
N ARG A 254 -9.61 -37.16 5.08
CA ARG A 254 -9.35 -36.78 3.69
C ARG A 254 -8.26 -37.64 3.05
N LYS A 255 -7.17 -37.93 3.76
CA LYS A 255 -6.14 -38.87 3.29
C LYS A 255 -6.72 -40.24 2.94
N LYS A 256 -7.64 -40.77 3.75
CA LYS A 256 -8.34 -42.04 3.46
C LYS A 256 -9.25 -41.93 2.23
N GLU A 257 -9.97 -40.82 2.07
CA GLU A 257 -10.84 -40.60 0.91
C GLU A 257 -10.03 -40.46 -0.38
N ASP A 258 -8.92 -39.73 -0.34
CA ASP A 258 -8.05 -39.56 -1.50
C ASP A 258 -7.35 -40.87 -1.84
N ALA A 259 -6.86 -41.64 -0.86
CA ALA A 259 -6.32 -42.99 -1.10
C ALA A 259 -7.33 -43.90 -1.81
N LYS A 260 -8.60 -43.89 -1.40
CA LYS A 260 -9.67 -44.64 -2.08
C LYS A 260 -9.87 -44.18 -3.52
N LYS A 261 -9.79 -42.87 -3.80
CA LYS A 261 -9.90 -42.33 -5.16
C LYS A 261 -8.71 -42.73 -6.03
N TRP A 262 -7.50 -42.72 -5.47
CA TRP A 262 -6.29 -43.20 -6.15
C TRP A 262 -6.39 -44.69 -6.48
N ASP A 263 -6.81 -45.53 -5.53
CA ASP A 263 -7.01 -46.97 -5.77
C ASP A 263 -8.06 -47.25 -6.85
N GLU A 264 -9.15 -46.49 -6.88
CA GLU A 264 -10.20 -46.62 -7.89
C GLU A 264 -9.71 -46.15 -9.27
N ALA A 265 -8.99 -45.03 -9.35
CA ALA A 265 -8.38 -44.54 -10.58
C ALA A 265 -7.32 -45.50 -11.14
N ASP A 266 -6.53 -46.13 -10.26
CA ASP A 266 -5.54 -47.15 -10.65
C ASP A 266 -6.23 -48.39 -11.22
N LYS A 267 -7.29 -48.89 -10.55
CA LYS A 267 -8.11 -50.00 -11.07
C LYS A 267 -8.73 -49.68 -12.43
N GLN A 268 -9.25 -48.47 -12.61
CA GLN A 268 -9.81 -48.03 -13.89
C GLN A 268 -8.75 -47.99 -14.98
N THR A 269 -7.59 -47.39 -14.69
CA THR A 269 -6.44 -47.36 -15.62
C THR A 269 -5.99 -48.78 -16.00
N ALA A 270 -5.85 -49.67 -15.03
CA ALA A 270 -5.49 -51.07 -15.26
C ALA A 270 -6.53 -51.82 -16.10
N HIS A 271 -7.83 -51.55 -15.87
CA HIS A 271 -8.92 -52.12 -16.67
C HIS A 271 -8.85 -51.65 -18.13
N TYR A 272 -8.67 -50.35 -18.37
CA TYR A 272 -8.50 -49.81 -19.72
C TYR A 272 -7.26 -50.37 -20.42
N ALA A 273 -6.13 -50.49 -19.71
CA ALA A 273 -4.90 -51.09 -20.24
C ALA A 273 -5.10 -52.56 -20.65
N ARG A 274 -5.78 -53.38 -19.83
CA ARG A 274 -6.12 -54.77 -20.18
C ARG A 274 -7.00 -54.85 -21.41
N GLN A 275 -8.02 -53.98 -21.50
CA GLN A 275 -8.91 -53.95 -22.65
C GLN A 275 -8.18 -53.54 -23.93
N ALA A 276 -7.21 -52.62 -23.84
CA ALA A 276 -6.35 -52.24 -24.96
C ALA A 276 -5.48 -53.42 -25.42
N LEU A 277 -4.80 -54.12 -24.50
CA LEU A 277 -4.00 -55.30 -24.82
C LEU A 277 -4.83 -56.42 -25.46
N GLU A 278 -6.05 -56.66 -24.99
CA GLU A 278 -6.92 -57.68 -25.57
C GLU A 278 -7.42 -57.31 -26.98
N LYS A 279 -7.67 -56.02 -27.24
CA LYS A 279 -7.94 -55.53 -28.59
C LYS A 279 -6.74 -55.72 -29.51
N THR A 280 -5.53 -55.35 -29.07
CA THR A 280 -4.30 -55.58 -29.86
C THR A 280 -4.07 -57.07 -30.12
N ARG A 281 -4.28 -57.94 -29.13
CA ARG A 281 -4.14 -59.38 -29.29
C ARG A 281 -5.16 -59.97 -30.28
N LYS A 282 -6.41 -59.47 -30.29
CA LYS A 282 -7.42 -59.90 -31.29
C LYS A 282 -7.05 -59.44 -32.70
N ILE A 283 -6.53 -58.22 -32.84
CA ILE A 283 -6.03 -57.69 -34.12
C ILE A 283 -4.83 -58.51 -34.63
N ASP A 284 -3.90 -58.90 -33.75
CA ASP A 284 -2.76 -59.76 -34.12
C ASP A 284 -3.18 -61.19 -34.52
N ILE A 285 -4.20 -61.77 -33.86
CA ILE A 285 -4.74 -63.10 -34.20
C ILE A 285 -5.49 -63.06 -35.53
N GLU A 286 -6.32 -62.03 -35.79
CA GLU A 286 -6.98 -61.83 -37.09
C GLU A 286 -5.95 -61.60 -38.21
N SER A 287 -4.90 -60.81 -37.96
CA SER A 287 -3.81 -60.59 -38.93
C SER A 287 -3.01 -61.87 -39.24
N MET A 288 -2.80 -62.75 -38.26
CA MET A 288 -2.17 -64.06 -38.47
C MET A 288 -3.06 -65.05 -39.22
N LEU A 289 -4.38 -65.04 -38.98
CA LEU A 289 -5.34 -65.89 -39.69
C LEU A 289 -5.48 -65.50 -41.17
N ASP A 290 -5.46 -64.19 -41.49
CA ASP A 290 -5.44 -63.71 -42.88
C ASP A 290 -4.16 -64.12 -43.63
N LYS A 291 -3.01 -64.13 -42.95
CA LYS A 291 -1.74 -64.62 -43.52
C LYS A 291 -1.72 -66.14 -43.74
N PHE A 292 -2.41 -66.92 -42.90
CA PHE A 292 -2.51 -68.37 -43.05
C PHE A 292 -3.54 -68.79 -44.11
N GLY A 293 -4.63 -68.01 -44.28
CA GLY A 293 -5.63 -68.21 -45.33
C GLY A 293 -5.09 -67.98 -46.75
N SER A 294 -4.03 -67.18 -46.91
CA SER A 294 -3.44 -66.86 -48.21
C SER A 294 -2.44 -67.91 -48.75
N LEU A 295 -2.20 -69.02 -48.04
CA LEU A 295 -1.30 -70.11 -48.47
C LEU A 295 -2.02 -71.31 -49.14
N LEU A 296 -3.36 -71.31 -49.17
CA LEU A 296 -4.18 -72.33 -49.82
C LEU A 296 -5.32 -71.66 -50.61
N GLY A 297 -5.00 -71.08 -51.76
CA GLY A 297 -6.01 -70.48 -52.64
C GLY A 297 -5.40 -69.80 -53.85
N ASP A 298 -5.48 -70.49 -54.98
CA ASP A 298 -4.96 -70.11 -56.29
C ASP A 298 -5.71 -68.91 -56.93
N GLN A 299 -5.00 -68.25 -57.85
CA GLN A 299 -5.47 -67.43 -58.98
C GLN A 299 -6.25 -66.10 -58.78
N ARG A 300 -5.52 -65.01 -59.04
CA ARG A 300 -5.70 -64.11 -60.21
C ARG A 300 -7.06 -63.41 -60.37
N GLN A 301 -7.13 -62.09 -60.11
CA GLN A 301 -7.43 -61.04 -61.11
C GLN A 301 -7.59 -59.65 -60.48
N GLU A 302 -7.33 -58.65 -61.32
CA GLU A 302 -7.17 -57.23 -61.02
C GLU A 302 -8.46 -56.50 -60.61
N ARG A 303 -8.24 -55.47 -59.79
CA ARG A 303 -9.14 -54.37 -59.35
C ARG A 303 -9.78 -53.59 -60.51
N PRO A 304 -10.98 -53.02 -60.26
CA PRO A 304 -11.05 -51.56 -60.23
C PRO A 304 -11.88 -50.95 -59.09
N SER A 305 -11.30 -49.88 -58.53
CA SER A 305 -11.84 -48.54 -58.25
C SER A 305 -13.12 -48.27 -57.45
N ASN A 306 -12.95 -47.33 -56.51
CA ASN A 306 -13.91 -46.40 -55.88
C ASN A 306 -14.78 -46.99 -54.75
N SER A 307 -14.97 -46.37 -53.59
CA SER A 307 -14.42 -45.14 -53.00
C SER A 307 -14.96 -45.11 -51.56
N ALA A 308 -14.09 -45.06 -50.57
CA ALA A 308 -14.42 -44.48 -49.26
C ALA A 308 -13.15 -43.83 -48.75
N SER A 309 -13.02 -42.56 -49.10
CA SER A 309 -12.06 -41.63 -48.54
C SER A 309 -12.26 -41.60 -47.03
N THR A 310 -11.39 -42.27 -46.29
CA THR A 310 -10.97 -41.75 -45.00
C THR A 310 -9.54 -41.29 -45.21
N VAL A 311 -9.41 -39.98 -45.30
CA VAL A 311 -8.13 -39.29 -45.39
C VAL A 311 -7.35 -39.70 -44.14
N SER A 312 -6.28 -40.47 -44.31
CA SER A 312 -5.22 -40.56 -43.31
C SER A 312 -4.51 -39.21 -43.34
N MET A 313 -5.09 -38.23 -42.64
CA MET A 313 -4.34 -37.08 -42.16
C MET A 313 -3.24 -37.66 -41.28
N GLY A 314 -1.99 -37.29 -41.59
CA GLY A 314 -0.77 -37.98 -41.17
C GLY A 314 -0.82 -38.56 -39.77
N ALA A 315 -0.34 -39.80 -39.64
CA ALA A 315 -0.04 -40.39 -38.35
C ALA A 315 0.99 -39.49 -37.65
N THR A 316 0.51 -38.53 -36.86
CA THR A 316 1.34 -37.72 -35.98
C THR A 316 1.91 -38.68 -34.96
N TRP A 317 3.21 -38.97 -35.09
CA TRP A 317 3.93 -39.77 -34.12
C TRP A 317 3.76 -39.12 -32.74
N MET A 318 3.28 -39.90 -31.77
CA MET A 318 3.18 -39.49 -30.37
C MET A 318 4.11 -40.38 -29.55
N PRO A 319 5.04 -39.81 -28.77
CA PRO A 319 5.86 -40.60 -27.87
C PRO A 319 5.01 -41.23 -26.76
N ASP A 320 5.44 -42.39 -26.27
CA ASP A 320 4.84 -43.04 -25.11
C ASP A 320 5.22 -42.24 -23.86
N SER A 321 4.22 -41.60 -23.25
CA SER A 321 4.33 -40.90 -21.98
C SER A 321 4.44 -41.90 -20.82
N GLN A 322 5.54 -42.65 -20.75
CA GLN A 322 5.90 -43.31 -19.50
C GLN A 322 6.37 -42.22 -18.53
N SER A 323 5.47 -41.81 -17.64
CA SER A 323 5.79 -40.98 -16.48
C SER A 323 6.75 -41.75 -15.57
N ALA A 324 8.04 -41.75 -15.89
CA ALA A 324 9.08 -42.10 -14.94
C ALA A 324 9.10 -41.00 -13.88
N LEU A 325 8.38 -41.21 -12.77
CA LEU A 325 8.63 -40.43 -11.56
C LEU A 325 10.12 -40.61 -11.24
N ILE A 326 10.87 -39.51 -11.22
CA ILE A 326 12.26 -39.53 -10.79
C ILE A 326 12.29 -40.12 -9.37
N LYS A 327 12.79 -41.35 -9.23
CA LYS A 327 12.95 -42.00 -7.92
C LYS A 327 14.29 -41.66 -7.27
N ASP A 328 15.25 -41.17 -8.05
CA ASP A 328 16.61 -40.85 -7.61
C ASP A 328 17.11 -39.51 -8.17
N PHE A 329 16.95 -38.44 -7.37
CA PHE A 329 17.43 -37.08 -7.70
C PHE A 329 18.90 -36.85 -7.33
N SER A 330 19.56 -37.84 -6.74
CA SER A 330 20.98 -37.81 -6.33
C SER A 330 21.94 -37.56 -7.50
N LYS A 331 21.51 -37.85 -8.74
CA LYS A 331 22.25 -37.60 -9.98
C LYS A 331 22.49 -36.10 -10.26
N PHE A 332 21.70 -35.21 -9.67
CA PHE A 332 21.79 -33.76 -9.90
C PHE A 332 22.58 -33.02 -8.81
N GLY A 333 23.09 -33.72 -7.78
CA GLY A 333 24.01 -33.16 -6.79
C GLY A 333 23.41 -32.12 -5.82
N ILE A 334 22.10 -32.13 -5.60
CA ILE A 334 21.39 -31.14 -4.78
C ILE A 334 20.70 -31.85 -3.60
N GLU A 335 21.20 -31.61 -2.38
CA GLU A 335 20.80 -32.36 -1.18
C GLU A 335 19.44 -31.93 -0.58
N ASP A 336 18.91 -30.74 -0.91
CA ASP A 336 17.70 -30.18 -0.26
C ASP A 336 16.61 -29.71 -1.24
N MET A 337 16.27 -30.55 -2.22
CA MET A 337 15.29 -30.25 -3.29
C MET A 337 13.81 -30.16 -2.84
N ARG A 338 13.47 -30.51 -1.59
CA ARG A 338 12.05 -30.52 -1.15
C ARG A 338 11.44 -29.14 -0.91
N GLN A 339 12.24 -28.08 -1.01
CA GLN A 339 11.82 -26.71 -0.72
C GLN A 339 11.45 -25.91 -1.98
N ASP A 340 11.79 -26.38 -3.19
CA ASP A 340 11.42 -25.71 -4.45
C ASP A 340 10.59 -26.65 -5.37
N PRO A 341 9.24 -26.59 -5.30
CA PRO A 341 8.37 -27.43 -6.13
C PRO A 341 8.52 -27.15 -7.63
N GLU A 342 8.93 -25.95 -8.04
CA GLU A 342 9.13 -25.61 -9.44
C GLU A 342 10.45 -26.19 -10.00
N LEU A 343 11.49 -26.32 -9.17
CA LEU A 343 12.73 -27.00 -9.56
C LEU A 343 12.49 -28.49 -9.83
N VAL A 344 11.67 -29.15 -9.02
CA VAL A 344 11.24 -30.54 -9.22
C VAL A 344 10.51 -30.71 -10.56
N ILE A 345 9.58 -29.80 -10.87
CA ILE A 345 8.82 -29.82 -12.13
C ILE A 345 9.76 -29.62 -13.32
N LEU A 346 10.71 -28.70 -13.23
CA LEU A 346 11.67 -28.43 -14.30
C LEU A 346 12.55 -29.65 -14.61
N LEU A 347 13.07 -30.34 -13.58
CA LEU A 347 13.84 -31.57 -13.78
C LEU A 347 13.01 -32.69 -14.41
N GLN A 348 11.76 -32.86 -13.96
CA GLN A 348 10.85 -33.85 -14.54
C GLN A 348 10.58 -33.58 -16.03
N GLN A 349 10.43 -32.30 -16.40
CA GLN A 349 10.22 -31.91 -17.79
C GLN A 349 11.45 -32.16 -18.66
N ILE A 350 12.66 -31.92 -18.13
CA ILE A 350 13.92 -32.23 -18.82
C ILE A 350 14.02 -33.73 -19.13
N GLU A 351 13.72 -34.58 -18.16
CA GLU A 351 13.78 -36.03 -18.37
C GLU A 351 12.73 -36.53 -19.36
N LEU A 352 11.51 -35.97 -19.32
CA LEU A 352 10.47 -36.30 -20.30
C LEU A 352 10.89 -35.96 -21.73
N VAL A 353 11.41 -34.75 -21.95
CA VAL A 353 11.85 -34.32 -23.28
C VAL A 353 13.07 -35.12 -23.75
N ALA A 354 13.98 -35.47 -22.84
CA ALA A 354 15.10 -36.37 -23.15
C ALA A 354 14.60 -37.76 -23.57
N GLY A 355 13.63 -38.33 -22.85
CA GLY A 355 13.01 -39.61 -23.20
C GLY A 355 12.30 -39.57 -24.57
N TYR A 356 11.65 -38.45 -24.91
CA TYR A 356 11.04 -38.28 -26.23
C TYR A 356 12.08 -38.21 -27.35
N LEU A 357 13.25 -37.63 -27.10
CA LEU A 357 14.36 -37.63 -28.06
C LEU A 357 14.91 -39.05 -28.29
N ASP A 358 15.05 -39.84 -27.23
CA ASP A 358 15.48 -41.23 -27.34
C ASP A 358 14.47 -42.07 -28.12
N GLN A 359 13.17 -41.95 -27.80
CA GLN A 359 12.10 -42.63 -28.54
C GLN A 359 12.03 -42.18 -30.00
N ALA A 360 12.24 -40.89 -30.28
CA ALA A 360 12.22 -40.38 -31.65
C ALA A 360 13.40 -40.93 -32.47
N ARG A 361 14.57 -41.08 -31.83
CA ARG A 361 15.77 -41.66 -32.43
C ARG A 361 15.61 -43.15 -32.69
N GLU A 362 15.03 -43.89 -31.74
CA GLU A 362 14.71 -45.32 -31.91
C GLU A 362 13.67 -45.57 -33.00
N ALA A 363 12.71 -44.65 -33.15
CA ALA A 363 11.71 -44.67 -34.21
C ALA A 363 12.26 -44.21 -35.58
N GLY A 364 13.53 -43.81 -35.67
CA GLY A 364 14.19 -43.45 -36.93
C GLY A 364 13.75 -42.11 -37.53
N HIS A 365 13.24 -41.18 -36.72
CA HIS A 365 12.89 -39.83 -37.19
C HIS A 365 14.13 -39.06 -37.67
N SER A 366 13.94 -38.20 -38.68
CA SER A 366 15.04 -37.44 -39.24
C SER A 366 15.55 -36.39 -38.25
N ASP A 367 16.82 -35.99 -38.39
CA ASP A 367 17.43 -35.01 -37.49
C ASP A 367 16.65 -33.67 -37.51
N ASP A 368 16.09 -33.30 -38.65
CA ASP A 368 15.25 -32.09 -38.80
C ASP A 368 13.92 -32.20 -38.05
N ASP A 369 13.32 -33.40 -37.95
CA ASP A 369 12.05 -33.63 -37.24
C ASP A 369 12.20 -33.55 -35.72
N ILE A 370 13.37 -33.96 -35.20
CA ILE A 370 13.69 -33.92 -33.76
C ILE A 370 14.33 -32.60 -33.32
N LYS A 371 14.66 -31.71 -34.26
CA LYS A 371 15.21 -30.37 -34.00
C LYS A 371 14.39 -29.55 -32.98
N PRO A 372 13.05 -29.42 -33.07
CA PRO A 372 12.27 -28.65 -32.09
C PRO A 372 12.37 -29.23 -30.68
N LEU A 373 12.43 -30.55 -30.53
CA LEU A 373 12.61 -31.21 -29.22
C LEU A 373 14.01 -30.94 -28.65
N ARG A 374 15.06 -30.89 -29.50
CA ARG A 374 16.42 -30.53 -29.07
C ARG A 374 16.53 -29.07 -28.65
N GLU A 375 15.88 -28.16 -29.37
CA GLU A 375 15.80 -26.75 -28.99
C GLU A 375 15.08 -26.58 -27.65
N ASN A 376 13.94 -27.28 -27.46
CA ASN A 376 13.21 -27.28 -26.20
C ASN A 376 14.04 -27.81 -25.01
N LEU A 377 14.75 -28.93 -25.21
CA LEU A 377 15.65 -29.47 -24.18
C LEU A 377 16.75 -28.46 -23.81
N THR A 378 17.30 -27.77 -24.80
CA THR A 378 18.34 -26.75 -24.60
C THR A 378 17.80 -25.55 -23.79
N GLU A 379 16.57 -25.11 -24.05
CA GLU A 379 15.90 -24.06 -23.29
C GLU A 379 15.64 -24.47 -21.84
N LEU A 380 15.17 -25.69 -21.61
CA LEU A 380 14.92 -26.22 -20.28
C LEU A 380 16.22 -26.35 -19.46
N GLN A 381 17.31 -26.78 -20.08
CA GLN A 381 18.64 -26.84 -19.46
C GLN A 381 19.18 -25.44 -19.12
N LYS A 382 18.96 -24.44 -19.98
CA LYS A 382 19.29 -23.04 -19.68
C LYS A 382 18.48 -22.52 -18.49
N ALA A 383 17.18 -22.79 -18.45
CA ALA A 383 16.32 -22.42 -17.34
C ALA A 383 16.79 -23.07 -16.02
N LEU A 384 17.22 -24.33 -16.06
CA LEU A 384 17.79 -25.02 -14.91
C LEU A 384 19.08 -24.34 -14.43
N SER A 385 20.01 -24.01 -15.35
CA SER A 385 21.26 -23.33 -14.99
C SER A 385 21.01 -21.97 -14.34
N HIS A 386 20.09 -21.17 -14.88
CA HIS A 386 19.70 -19.87 -14.32
C HIS A 386 19.08 -20.02 -12.93
N ARG A 387 18.23 -21.03 -12.75
CA ARG A 387 17.56 -21.28 -11.47
C ARG A 387 18.56 -21.73 -10.40
N LEU A 388 19.52 -22.59 -10.75
CA LEU A 388 20.59 -22.99 -9.84
C LEU A 388 21.48 -21.81 -9.43
N THR A 389 21.81 -20.90 -10.35
CA THR A 389 22.56 -19.67 -10.02
C THR A 389 21.76 -18.66 -9.20
N THR A 390 20.44 -18.76 -9.16
CA THR A 390 19.58 -17.89 -8.34
C THR A 390 19.39 -18.44 -6.93
N ILE A 391 19.52 -19.76 -6.77
CA ILE A 391 19.34 -20.47 -5.49
C ILE A 391 20.66 -20.60 -4.70
N SER A 392 21.81 -20.60 -5.39
CA SER A 392 23.16 -20.49 -4.79
C SER A 392 23.50 -19.05 -4.39
#